data_AF-A0A2I1C1C8-F1
#
_entry.id   AF-A0A2I1C1C8-F1
#
_cell.length_a   1.000
_cell.length_b   1.000
_cell.length_c   1.000
_cell.angle_alpha   90.00
_cell.angle_beta   90.00
_cell.angle_gamma   90.00
#
_symmetry.space_group_name_H-M   'P 1'
#
loop_
_entity.id
_entity.type
_entity.pdbx_description
1 polymer ?
#
loop_
_entity_poly.entity_id
_entity_poly.type
_entity_poly.pdbx_seq_one_letter_code
_entity_poly.pdbx_strand_id
1 'polypeptide(L)' 'MNWDESSSVASGHNKTYYPSEEQLLIELKSSGLSWKEIEIEYNKNVQEDRQRTASALENKWRQLCRDFQLQLPR' A
#
# COMPACT_ATOMS: atom_id res chain seq x y z
N MET A 1 16.82 -1.60 -40.04
CA MET A 1 15.75 -0.83 -39.36
C MET A 1 15.73 -1.30 -37.91
N ASN A 2 16.18 -0.44 -36.99
CA ASN A 2 15.36 0.24 -35.98
C ASN A 2 14.69 -0.74 -35.00
N TRP A 3 14.77 -0.62 -33.67
CA TRP A 3 15.00 0.56 -32.85
C TRP A 3 15.41 0.12 -31.44
N ASP A 4 16.30 0.90 -30.85
CA ASP A 4 16.68 0.88 -29.45
C ASP A 4 15.48 1.34 -28.62
N GLU A 5 14.87 0.46 -27.82
CA GLU A 5 13.89 0.86 -26.82
C GLU A 5 13.92 -0.11 -25.62
N SER A 6 15.12 -0.31 -25.07
CA SER A 6 15.25 -0.66 -23.65
C SER A 6 14.83 0.57 -22.84
N SER A 7 13.51 0.81 -22.86
CA SER A 7 12.86 1.70 -21.92
C SER A 7 13.23 1.17 -20.55
N SER A 8 14.14 1.89 -19.90
CA SER A 8 14.45 1.74 -18.49
C SER A 8 13.18 2.09 -17.72
N VAL A 9 12.19 1.19 -17.76
CA VAL A 9 11.11 1.18 -16.81
C VAL A 9 11.82 0.91 -15.50
N ALA A 10 11.93 1.96 -14.68
CA ALA A 10 12.17 1.75 -13.28
C ALA A 10 11.08 0.76 -12.86
N SER A 11 11.45 -0.51 -12.68
CA SER A 11 10.62 -1.56 -12.11
C SER A 11 10.40 -1.21 -10.63
N GLY A 12 9.79 -0.06 -10.38
CA GLY A 12 9.02 0.21 -9.20
C GLY A 12 7.88 -0.78 -9.27
N HIS A 13 8.15 -2.00 -8.78
CA HIS A 13 7.16 -3.00 -8.42
C HIS A 13 6.26 -2.42 -7.33
N ASN A 14 5.46 -1.39 -7.66
CA ASN A 14 4.32 -1.00 -6.85
C ASN A 14 3.29 -2.10 -7.06
N LYS A 15 3.53 -3.24 -6.41
CA LYS A 15 2.55 -4.32 -6.28
C LYS A 15 1.26 -3.68 -5.79
N THR A 16 0.25 -3.69 -6.65
CA THR A 16 -1.05 -3.09 -6.39
C THR A 16 -1.62 -3.68 -5.10
N TYR A 17 -2.08 -2.82 -4.20
CA TYR A 17 -2.82 -3.26 -3.03
C TYR A 17 -4.20 -3.72 -3.49
N TYR A 18 -4.63 -4.88 -3.02
CA TYR A 18 -5.97 -5.35 -3.31
C TYR A 18 -6.97 -4.66 -2.38
N PRO A 19 -8.24 -4.53 -2.77
CA PRO A 19 -9.25 -3.87 -1.94
C PRO A 19 -9.36 -4.46 -0.53
N SER A 20 -9.17 -5.77 -0.38
CA SER A 20 -9.14 -6.46 0.92
C SER A 20 -7.94 -6.07 1.78
N GLU A 21 -6.78 -5.85 1.16
CA GLU A 21 -5.57 -5.39 1.84
C GLU A 21 -5.72 -3.94 2.31
N GLU A 22 -6.34 -3.09 1.50
CA GLU A 22 -6.64 -1.71 1.86
C GLU A 22 -7.63 -1.64 3.03
N GLN A 23 -8.69 -2.45 3.00
CA GLN A 23 -9.64 -2.57 4.11
C GLN A 23 -8.95 -3.05 5.39
N LEU A 24 -8.12 -4.09 5.32
CA LEU A 24 -7.36 -4.57 6.48
C LEU A 24 -6.49 -3.45 7.07
N LEU A 25 -5.78 -2.68 6.23
CA LEU A 25 -4.99 -1.55 6.67
C LEU A 25 -5.85 -0.47 7.36
N ILE A 26 -7.05 -0.20 6.85
CA ILE A 26 -8.00 0.74 7.45
C ILE A 26 -8.49 0.25 8.82
N GLU A 27 -8.88 -1.02 8.94
CA GLU A 27 -9.35 -1.62 10.19
C GLU A 27 -8.26 -1.62 11.26
N LEU A 28 -7.04 -2.03 10.89
CA LEU A 28 -5.88 -2.01 11.79
C LEU A 28 -5.54 -0.59 12.23
N LYS A 29 -5.63 0.39 11.33
CA LYS A 29 -5.34 1.78 11.68
C LYS A 29 -6.43 2.41 12.54
N SER A 30 -7.70 2.07 12.27
CA SER A 30 -8.85 2.50 13.08
C SER A 30 -8.82 1.91 14.50
N SER A 31 -8.17 0.76 14.69
CA SER A 31 -7.96 0.15 16.00
C SER A 31 -6.93 0.89 16.86
N GLY A 32 -6.27 1.93 16.33
CA GLY A 32 -5.31 2.75 17.08
C GLY A 32 -3.92 2.15 17.20
N LEU A 33 -3.62 1.07 16.45
CA LEU A 33 -2.34 0.39 16.49
C LEU A 33 -1.18 1.24 15.96
N SER A 34 0.01 0.97 16.47
CA SER A 34 1.26 1.55 15.96
C SER A 34 1.64 0.91 14.62
N TRP A 35 2.35 1.61 13.74
CA TRP A 35 2.72 1.06 12.43
C TRP A 35 3.49 -0.27 12.48
N LYS A 36 4.31 -0.48 13.51
CA LYS A 36 4.99 -1.76 13.74
C LYS A 36 4.02 -2.90 14.10
N GLU A 37 2.98 -2.61 14.86
CA GLU A 37 1.96 -3.60 15.19
C GLU A 37 1.07 -3.88 13.98
N ILE A 38 0.71 -2.83 13.23
CA ILE A 38 -0.02 -2.95 11.96
C ILE A 38 0.79 -3.82 10.99
N GLU A 39 2.10 -3.64 10.87
CA GLU A 39 2.97 -4.49 10.06
C GLU A 39 2.84 -5.97 10.44
N ILE A 40 2.95 -6.28 11.73
CA ILE A 40 2.88 -7.66 12.23
C ILE A 40 1.50 -8.26 11.93
N GLU A 41 0.42 -7.56 12.27
CA GLU A 41 -0.95 -8.05 12.06
C GLU A 41 -1.31 -8.14 10.57
N TYR A 42 -0.88 -7.18 9.77
CA TYR A 42 -1.08 -7.20 8.33
C TYR A 42 -0.36 -8.40 7.70
N ASN A 43 0.92 -8.58 8.03
CA ASN A 43 1.76 -9.64 7.46
C ASN A 43 1.32 -11.07 7.87
N LYS A 44 0.55 -11.21 8.96
CA LYS A 44 -0.11 -12.47 9.34
C LYS A 44 -1.32 -12.82 8.47
N ASN A 45 -2.00 -11.81 7.92
CA ASN A 45 -3.24 -11.97 7.15
C ASN A 45 -2.99 -12.00 5.64
N VAL A 46 -1.80 -11.64 5.18
CA VAL A 46 -1.41 -11.69 3.75
C VAL A 46 -0.40 -12.79 3.48
N GLN A 47 -0.28 -13.18 2.21
CA GLN A 47 0.76 -14.12 1.77
C GLN A 47 2.15 -13.49 1.89
N GLU A 48 3.19 -14.31 2.05
CA GLU A 48 4.58 -13.87 2.22
C GLU A 48 5.05 -12.89 1.13
N ASP A 49 4.69 -13.16 -0.13
CA ASP A 49 5.00 -12.31 -1.29
C ASP A 49 4.39 -10.88 -1.19
N ARG A 50 3.36 -10.72 -0.36
CA ARG A 50 2.63 -9.48 -0.14
C ARG A 50 2.91 -8.81 1.19
N GLN A 51 3.82 -9.37 1.98
CA GLN A 51 4.23 -8.71 3.20
C GLN A 51 4.75 -7.31 2.90
N ARG A 52 4.45 -6.39 3.80
CA ARG A 52 4.80 -4.99 3.71
C ARG A 52 5.48 -4.58 4.98
N THR A 53 6.35 -3.58 4.86
CA THR A 53 6.94 -2.92 6.01
C THR A 53 6.00 -1.85 6.54
N ALA A 54 6.16 -1.50 7.81
CA ALA A 54 5.46 -0.41 8.48
C ALA A 54 5.49 0.89 7.65
N SER A 55 6.65 1.22 7.07
CA SER A 55 6.81 2.39 6.21
C SER A 55 6.00 2.31 4.91
N ALA A 56 5.92 1.13 4.29
CA ALA A 56 5.11 0.94 3.08
C ALA A 56 3.61 1.07 3.39
N LEU A 57 3.16 0.49 4.50
CA LEU A 57 1.78 0.61 4.98
C LEU A 57 1.44 2.06 5.36
N GLU A 58 2.35 2.79 6.01
CA GLU A 58 2.15 4.21 6.31
C GLU A 58 2.00 5.04 5.02
N ASN A 59 2.88 4.82 4.04
CA ASN A 59 2.80 5.52 2.76
C ASN A 59 1.47 5.21 2.05
N LYS A 60 1.04 3.95 2.06
CA LYS A 60 -0.24 3.54 1.48
C LYS A 60 -1.42 4.19 2.22
N TRP A 61 -1.40 4.24 3.55
CA TRP A 61 -2.44 4.92 4.34
C TRP A 61 -2.53 6.41 4.01
N ARG A 62 -1.39 7.10 3.89
CA ARG A 62 -1.38 8.52 3.49
C ARG A 62 -1.99 8.73 2.10
N GLN A 63 -1.75 7.80 1.16
CA GLN A 63 -2.38 7.83 -0.15
C GLN A 63 -3.90 7.61 -0.06
N LEU A 64 -4.33 6.59 0.70
CA LEU A 64 -5.74 6.32 0.95
C LEU A 64 -6.43 7.55 1.55
N CYS A 65 -5.86 8.16 2.59
CA CYS A 65 -6.43 9.39 3.17
C CYS A 65 -6.58 10.51 2.14
N ARG A 66 -5.60 10.70 1.25
CA ARG A 66 -5.70 11.71 0.19
C ARG A 66 -6.81 11.37 -0.80
N ASP A 67 -6.91 10.12 -1.21
CA ASP A 67 -7.93 9.65 -2.15
C ASP A 67 -9.35 9.76 -1.54
N PHE A 68 -9.52 9.38 -0.28
CA PHE A 68 -10.77 9.55 0.46
C PHE A 68 -11.10 11.04 0.73
N GLN A 69 -10.10 11.89 0.94
CA GLN A 69 -10.29 13.33 1.11
C GLN A 69 -10.62 14.06 -0.21
N LEU A 70 -10.25 13.49 -1.36
CA LEU A 70 -10.59 14.03 -2.69
C LEU A 70 -12.03 13.70 -3.12
N GLN A 71 -12.79 12.94 -2.32
CA GLN A 71 -14.18 12.57 -2.60
C GLN A 71 -15.23 13.47 -1.90
N LEU A 72 -14.80 14.50 -1.16
CA LEU A 72 -15.71 15.51 -0.60
C LEU A 72 -15.54 16.84 -1.39
N PRO A 73 -16.59 17.35 -2.06
CA PRO A 73 -16.52 18.69 -2.64
C PRO A 73 -16.33 19.72 -1.53
N ARG A 74 -15.41 20.66 -1.74
CA ARG A 74 -15.21 21.84 -0.87
C ARG A 74 -16.43 22.74 -0.86
#